data_AF-A0A447KQH6-F1
#
_entry.id   AF-A0A447KQH6-F1
#
_cell.length_a   1.000
_cell.length_b   1.000
_cell.length_c   1.000
_cell.angle_alpha   90.00
_cell.angle_beta   90.00
_cell.angle_gamma   90.00
#
_symmetry.space_group_name_H-M   'P 1'
#
loop_
_entity.id
_entity.type
_entity.pdbx_description
1 polymer ?
#
loop_
_entity_poly.entity_id
_entity_poly.type
_entity_poly.pdbx_seq_one_letter_code
_entity_poly.pdbx_strand_id
1 'polypeptide(L)' 'MSRLLINENPLQVLPSLACAIGLNEAVVLQQIHYWMNSSRHVYDGRRWVYNSVPNWQKQVESRDVV' A
#
# COMPACT_ATOMS: atom_id res chain seq x y z
N MET A 1 22.72 20.49 -12.19
CA MET A 1 22.78 19.12 -11.65
C MET A 1 21.47 18.42 -11.96
N SER A 2 21.49 17.37 -12.77
CA SER A 2 20.32 16.57 -13.08
C SER A 2 19.83 15.83 -11.83
N ARG A 3 18.52 15.83 -11.57
CA ARG A 3 17.93 15.01 -10.51
C ARG A 3 18.01 13.55 -10.93
N LEU A 4 19.07 12.86 -10.50
CA LEU A 4 19.32 11.43 -10.74
C LEU A 4 18.65 10.53 -9.69
N LEU A 5 17.83 11.11 -8.80
CA LEU A 5 17.17 10.42 -7.69
C LEU A 5 15.65 10.46 -7.86
N ILE A 6 14.99 9.41 -7.37
CA ILE A 6 13.53 9.28 -7.29
C ILE A 6 12.97 10.54 -6.59
N ASN A 7 12.14 11.31 -7.29
CA ASN A 7 11.49 12.53 -6.76
C ASN A 7 10.09 12.26 -6.20
N GLU A 8 9.72 11.00 -6.11
CA GLU A 8 8.45 10.52 -5.60
C GLU A 8 8.70 9.57 -4.43
N ASN A 9 7.67 9.32 -3.62
CA ASN A 9 7.80 8.34 -2.56
C ASN A 9 7.93 6.94 -3.17
N PRO A 10 9.06 6.24 -2.97
CA PRO A 10 9.26 4.93 -3.55
C PRO A 10 8.26 3.93 -2.96
N LEU A 11 7.55 3.23 -3.82
CA LEU A 11 6.68 2.13 -3.42
C LEU A 11 7.53 0.89 -3.21
N GLN A 12 7.75 0.53 -1.95
CA GLN A 12 8.46 -0.70 -1.61
C GLN A 12 7.55 -1.90 -1.89
N VAL A 13 8.02 -2.90 -2.66
CA VAL A 13 7.34 -4.18 -2.86
C VAL A 13 8.39 -5.29 -2.86
N LEU A 14 8.06 -6.45 -2.28
CA LEU A 14 8.95 -7.61 -2.32
C LEU A 14 8.79 -8.36 -3.66
N PRO A 15 9.85 -8.51 -4.48
CA PRO A 15 9.73 -9.20 -5.77
C PRO A 15 9.28 -10.65 -5.64
N SER A 16 9.77 -11.36 -4.61
CA SER A 16 9.35 -12.74 -4.33
C SER A 16 7.85 -12.85 -4.02
N LEU A 17 7.27 -11.84 -3.35
CA LEU A 17 5.84 -11.77 -3.09
C LEU A 17 5.07 -11.49 -4.38
N ALA A 18 5.52 -10.52 -5.19
CA ALA A 18 4.90 -10.20 -6.47
C ALA A 18 4.90 -11.42 -7.42
N CYS A 19 5.96 -12.23 -7.42
CA CYS A 19 6.01 -13.49 -8.17
C CYS A 19 5.02 -14.54 -7.64
N ALA A 20 4.71 -14.53 -6.34
CA ALA A 20 3.85 -15.52 -5.71
C ALA A 20 2.36 -15.22 -5.87
N ILE A 21 1.96 -13.94 -5.82
CA ILE A 21 0.54 -13.54 -5.77
C ILE A 21 0.10 -12.54 -6.84
N GLY A 22 1.04 -12.04 -7.65
CA GLY A 22 0.80 -10.96 -8.60
C GLY A 22 1.26 -9.59 -8.07
N LEU A 23 1.63 -8.69 -8.98
CA LEU A 23 2.19 -7.37 -8.62
C LEU A 23 1.15 -6.48 -7.93
N ASN A 24 -0.07 -6.43 -8.46
CA ASN A 24 -1.14 -5.58 -7.93
C ASN A 24 -1.54 -6.02 -6.52
N GLU A 25 -1.67 -7.34 -6.34
CA GLU A 25 -2.00 -7.98 -5.08
C GLU A 25 -0.90 -7.74 -4.04
N ALA A 26 0.37 -7.88 -4.44
CA ALA A 26 1.51 -7.57 -3.58
C ALA A 26 1.55 -6.10 -3.17
N VAL A 27 1.25 -5.17 -4.09
CA VAL A 27 1.18 -3.73 -3.81
C VAL A 27 0.08 -3.43 -2.79
N VAL A 28 -1.14 -3.95 -3.00
CA VAL A 28 -2.28 -3.72 -2.08
C VAL A 28 -1.98 -4.31 -0.71
N LEU A 29 -1.44 -5.53 -0.65
CA LEU A 29 -1.09 -6.18 0.62
C LEU A 29 -0.02 -5.38 1.38
N GLN A 30 0.99 -4.88 0.68
CA GLN A 30 2.03 -4.05 1.29
C GLN A 30 1.48 -2.72 1.82
N GLN A 31 0.53 -2.12 1.10
CA GLN A 31 -0.12 -0.88 1.52
C GLN A 31 -0.99 -1.10 2.78
N ILE A 32 -1.70 -2.24 2.87
CA ILE A 32 -2.42 -2.66 4.07
C ILE A 32 -1.45 -2.86 5.24
N HIS A 33 -0.33 -3.55 5.02
CA HIS A 33 0.69 -3.76 6.05
C HIS A 33 1.24 -2.42 6.60
N TYR A 34 1.52 -1.45 5.73
CA TYR A 34 1.96 -0.11 6.13
C TYR A 34 0.93 0.60 7.02
N TRP A 35 -0.34 0.60 6.62
CA TRP A 35 -1.39 1.24 7.41
C TRP A 35 -1.62 0.54 8.74
N MET A 36 -1.60 -0.79 8.74
CA MET A 36 -1.67 -1.59 9.95
C MET A 36 -0.52 -1.23 10.88
N ASN A 37 0.72 -1.13 10.41
CA ASN A 37 1.84 -0.79 11.28
C ASN A 37 1.72 0.62 11.90
N SER A 38 1.12 1.57 11.16
CA SER A 38 0.93 2.96 11.61
C SER A 38 -0.33 3.19 12.46
N SER A 39 -1.34 2.30 12.39
CA SER A 39 -2.61 2.53 13.06
C SER A 39 -2.52 2.39 14.58
N ARG A 40 -3.14 3.33 15.29
CA ARG A 40 -3.32 3.32 16.75
C ARG A 40 -4.71 2.84 17.16
N HIS A 41 -5.58 2.54 16.21
CA HIS A 41 -6.95 2.15 16.47
C HIS A 41 -7.01 0.65 16.71
N VAL A 42 -7.43 0.29 17.93
CA VAL A 42 -7.61 -1.10 18.36
C VAL A 42 -9.06 -1.26 18.82
N TYR A 43 -9.74 -2.27 18.30
CA TYR A 43 -11.12 -2.62 18.65
C TYR A 43 -11.19 -4.13 18.80
N ASP A 44 -11.74 -4.62 19.91
CA ASP A 44 -11.76 -6.03 20.31
C ASP A 44 -10.38 -6.73 20.23
N GLY A 45 -9.34 -6.03 20.66
CA GLY A 45 -7.95 -6.53 20.64
C GLY A 45 -7.35 -6.67 19.24
N ARG A 46 -8.07 -6.27 18.18
CA ARG A 46 -7.59 -6.26 16.80
C ARG A 46 -7.26 -4.85 16.36
N ARG A 47 -6.21 -4.68 15.56
CA ARG A 47 -5.86 -3.38 14.98
C ARG A 47 -6.72 -3.11 13.74
N TRP A 48 -7.22 -1.89 13.62
CA TRP A 48 -8.10 -1.46 12.53
C TRP A 48 -7.50 -0.29 11.76
N VAL A 49 -7.74 -0.25 10.45
CA VAL A 49 -7.43 0.89 9.59
C VAL A 49 -8.75 1.44 9.09
N TYR A 50 -8.92 2.76 9.17
CA TYR A 50 -10.08 3.43 8.61
C TYR A 50 -9.98 3.46 7.08
N ASN A 51 -10.57 2.47 6.43
CA ASN A 51 -11.07 2.60 5.07
C ASN A 51 -11.98 1.43 4.71
N SER A 52 -13.05 1.72 3.98
CA SER A 52 -13.86 0.68 3.34
C SER A 52 -13.21 0.27 2.01
N VAL A 53 -13.49 -0.94 1.53
CA VAL A 53 -13.02 -1.43 0.22
C VAL A 53 -13.35 -0.45 -0.93
N PRO A 54 -14.55 0.15 -1.01
CA PRO A 54 -14.86 1.16 -2.04
C PRO A 54 -14.00 2.42 -1.93
N ASN A 55 -13.63 2.85 -0.72
CA ASN A 55 -12.78 4.02 -0.55
C ASN A 55 -11.32 3.71 -0.92
N TRP A 56 -10.85 2.48 -0.64
CA TRP A 56 -9.55 2.02 -1.14
C TRP A 56 -9.52 1.98 -2.65
N GLN A 57 -10.58 1.48 -3.29
CA GLN A 57 -10.66 1.44 -4.74
C GLN A 57 -10.53 2.84 -5.36
N LYS A 58 -11.22 3.85 -4.82
CA LYS A 58 -11.06 5.25 -5.25
C LYS A 58 -9.64 5.79 -5.09
N GLN A 59 -8.97 5.44 -3.99
CA GLN A 59 -7.61 5.91 -3.69
C GLN A 59 -6.55 5.22 -4.55
N VAL A 60 -6.81 3.98 -4.96
CA VAL A 60 -5.97 3.22 -5.89
C VAL A 60 -6.24 3.63 -7.34
N GLU A 61 -7.49 3.92 -7.73
CA GLU A 61 -7.84 4.48 -9.04
C GLU A 61 -7.31 5.91 -9.23
N SER A 62 -7.32 6.75 -8.17
CA SER A 62 -6.80 8.12 -8.28
C SER A 62 -5.27 8.20 -8.26
N ARG A 63 -4.60 7.10 -7.94
CA ARG A 63 -3.15 6.95 -8.10
C ARG A 63 -3.01 6.13 -9.36
N ASP A 64 -2.99 6.77 -10.53
CA ASP A 64 -2.67 6.07 -11.78
C ASP A 64 -1.37 5.28 -11.59
N VAL A 65 -1.50 3.97 -11.36
CA VAL A 65 -0.38 3.03 -11.29
C VAL A 65 -0.22 2.46 -12.69
N VAL A 66 0.19 3.29 -13.65
CA VAL A 66 0.97 2.96 -14.85
C VAL A 66 1.74 4.20 -15.31
#